data_AF-A0A843CBM8-F1
#
_entry.id   AF-A0A843CBM8-F1
#
_cell.length_a   1.000
_cell.length_b   1.000
_cell.length_c   1.000
_cell.angle_alpha   90.00
_cell.angle_beta   90.00
_cell.angle_gamma   90.00
#
_symmetry.space_group_name_H-M   'P 1'
#
loop_
_entity.id
_entity.type
_entity.pdbx_description
1 polymer ?
#
loop_
_entity_poly.entity_id
_entity_poly.type
_entity_poly.pdbx_seq_one_letter_code
_entity_poly.pdbx_strand_id
1 'polypeptide(L)'
;MNKVAIVMGSKSDQAVADKAIKVLEEHSIPYEVQVISAHRNPEGLDRYLKESGDVSVIIAIAGLSAALPGIIASKTEKPVIGVPVSGPLMGMDALLSMVQMPPGVPVGVVGIDNGKNAALLALRILGV
;
A
#
# COMPACT_ATOMS: atom_id res chain seq x y z
N MET A 1 -11.28 -2.83 -15.97
CA MET A 1 -10.26 -1.75 -15.92
C MET A 1 -9.38 -2.03 -14.72
N ASN A 2 -8.06 -2.00 -14.89
CA ASN A 2 -7.11 -2.42 -13.87
C ASN A 2 -6.76 -1.23 -12.95
N LYS A 3 -7.65 -0.88 -12.01
CA LYS A 3 -7.47 0.27 -11.12
C LYS A 3 -6.57 -0.07 -9.95
N VAL A 4 -5.64 0.83 -9.58
CA VAL A 4 -4.76 0.67 -8.40
C VAL A 4 -5.20 1.61 -7.29
N ALA A 5 -5.30 1.11 -6.06
CA ALA A 5 -5.50 1.96 -4.89
C ALA A 5 -4.17 2.25 -4.20
N ILE A 6 -3.90 3.51 -3.89
CA ILE A 6 -2.80 3.91 -3.01
C ILE A 6 -3.40 4.34 -1.67
N VAL A 7 -3.12 3.60 -0.61
CA VAL A 7 -3.62 3.89 0.74
C VAL A 7 -2.44 4.22 1.65
N MET A 8 -2.44 5.40 2.26
CA MET A 8 -1.41 5.81 3.21
C MET A 8 -1.99 6.10 4.59
N GLY A 9 -1.21 5.82 5.64
CA GLY A 9 -1.66 6.02 7.03
C GLY A 9 -1.65 7.48 7.47
N SER A 10 -0.91 8.33 6.76
CA SER A 10 -0.71 9.75 7.07
C SER A 10 -0.39 10.56 5.82
N LYS A 11 -0.79 11.84 5.78
CA LYS A 11 -0.37 12.77 4.72
C LYS A 11 1.14 13.00 4.68
N SER A 12 1.86 12.73 5.77
CA SER A 12 3.33 12.78 5.78
C SER A 12 3.96 11.80 4.78
N ASP A 13 3.25 10.75 4.39
CA ASP A 13 3.76 9.69 3.52
C ASP A 13 3.56 10.04 2.03
N GLN A 14 3.00 11.21 1.73
CA GLN A 14 2.65 11.66 0.39
C GLN A 14 3.85 11.62 -0.57
N ALA A 15 5.04 12.01 -0.12
CA ALA A 15 6.24 11.99 -0.95
C ALA A 15 6.62 10.58 -1.46
N VAL A 16 6.24 9.51 -0.73
CA VAL A 16 6.41 8.13 -1.18
C VAL A 16 5.29 7.73 -2.13
N ALA A 17 4.05 8.17 -1.85
CA ALA A 17 2.91 7.95 -2.73
C ALA A 17 3.09 8.61 -4.10
N ASP A 18 3.61 9.83 -4.15
CA ASP A 18 3.86 10.58 -5.39
C ASP A 18 4.81 9.83 -6.34
N LYS A 19 5.76 9.06 -5.79
CA LYS A 19 6.63 8.19 -6.59
C LYS A 19 5.85 7.05 -7.27
N ALA A 20 4.84 6.50 -6.60
CA ALA A 20 3.97 5.48 -7.16
C ALA A 20 3.01 6.08 -8.19
N ILE A 21 2.37 7.21 -7.83
CA ILE A 21 1.46 7.98 -8.70
C ILE A 21 2.11 8.28 -10.04
N LYS A 22 3.33 8.84 -10.01
CA LYS A 22 4.08 9.17 -11.24
C LYS A 22 4.21 7.98 -12.19
N VAL A 23 4.52 6.79 -11.67
CA VAL A 23 4.63 5.58 -12.51
C VAL A 23 3.29 5.15 -13.08
N LEU A 24 2.22 5.20 -12.26
CA LEU A 24 0.88 4.85 -12.72
C LEU A 24 0.39 5.82 -13.80
N GLU A 25 0.67 7.12 -13.66
CA GLU A 25 0.38 8.15 -14.66
C GLU A 25 1.16 7.92 -15.97
N GLU A 26 2.47 7.68 -15.88
CA GLU A 26 3.33 7.38 -17.04
C GLU A 26 2.80 6.18 -17.87
N HIS A 27 2.14 5.22 -17.22
CA HIS A 27 1.58 4.02 -17.85
C HIS A 27 0.06 4.09 -18.05
N SER A 28 -0.55 5.26 -17.83
CA SER A 28 -1.99 5.49 -17.98
C SER A 28 -2.88 4.51 -17.20
N ILE A 29 -2.41 4.08 -16.02
CA ILE A 29 -3.16 3.19 -15.13
C ILE A 29 -4.11 4.01 -14.25
N PRO A 30 -5.43 3.72 -14.26
CA PRO A 30 -6.36 4.36 -13.35
C PRO A 30 -5.96 4.11 -11.89
N TYR A 31 -5.98 5.14 -11.07
CA TYR A 31 -5.66 5.00 -9.65
C TYR A 31 -6.53 5.89 -8.77
N GLU A 32 -6.54 5.58 -7.48
CA GLU A 32 -7.08 6.46 -6.45
C GLU A 32 -6.12 6.56 -5.27
N VAL A 33 -6.21 7.65 -4.53
CA VAL A 33 -5.35 7.91 -3.36
C VAL A 33 -6.22 8.15 -2.14
N GLN A 34 -5.93 7.45 -1.05
CA GLN A 34 -6.66 7.56 0.20
C GLN A 34 -5.69 7.73 1.38
N VAL A 35 -6.07 8.59 2.32
CA VAL A 35 -5.35 8.77 3.59
C VAL A 35 -6.19 8.19 4.71
N ILE A 36 -5.93 6.93 5.06
CA ILE A 36 -6.71 6.19 6.06
C ILE A 36 -5.74 5.47 6.99
N SER A 37 -5.76 5.88 8.26
CA SER A 37 -4.90 5.31 9.29
C SER A 37 -5.52 4.04 9.85
N ALA A 38 -4.81 2.91 9.78
CA ALA A 38 -5.26 1.66 10.40
C ALA A 38 -5.43 1.77 11.93
N HIS A 39 -4.59 2.57 12.60
CA HIS A 39 -4.67 2.76 14.05
C HIS A 39 -5.73 3.78 14.49
N ARG A 40 -5.90 4.86 13.71
CA ARG A 40 -6.75 6.00 14.11
C ARG A 40 -8.13 5.99 13.47
N ASN A 41 -8.30 5.27 12.36
CA ASN A 41 -9.56 5.17 11.63
C ASN A 41 -9.77 3.75 11.06
N PRO A 42 -9.79 2.71 11.90
CA PRO A 42 -9.98 1.32 11.44
C PRO A 42 -11.35 1.10 10.78
N GLU A 43 -12.41 1.71 11.29
CA GLU A 43 -13.75 1.59 10.70
C GLU A 43 -13.85 2.25 9.32
N GLY A 44 -13.18 3.39 9.14
CA GLY A 44 -13.10 4.04 7.84
C GLY A 44 -12.32 3.21 6.82
N LEU A 45 -11.27 2.51 7.26
CA LEU A 45 -10.55 1.56 6.41
C LEU A 45 -11.46 0.40 5.99
N ASP A 46 -12.24 -0.15 6.93
CA ASP A 46 -13.15 -1.26 6.63
C ASP A 46 -14.26 -0.87 5.68
N ARG A 47 -14.80 0.35 5.84
CA ARG A 47 -15.77 0.90 4.90
C ARG A 47 -15.16 1.05 3.51
N TYR A 48 -13.99 1.68 3.42
CA TYR A 48 -13.28 1.87 2.16
C TYR A 48 -13.07 0.53 1.44
N LEU A 49 -12.52 -0.49 2.12
CA LEU A 49 -12.25 -1.79 1.51
C LEU A 49 -13.51 -2.51 1.01
N LYS A 50 -14.66 -2.32 1.66
CA LYS A 50 -15.96 -2.86 1.19
C LYS A 50 -16.47 -2.16 -0.07
N GLU A 51 -16.16 -0.87 -0.23
CA GLU A 51 -16.62 -0.04 -1.34
C GLU A 51 -15.65 -0.09 -2.54
N SER A 52 -14.37 -0.42 -2.32
CA SER A 52 -13.31 -0.51 -3.34
C SER A 52 -13.39 -1.76 -4.21
N GLY A 53 -14.58 -2.18 -4.63
CA GLY A 53 -14.81 -3.38 -5.45
C GLY A 53 -14.11 -3.34 -6.81
N ASP A 54 -13.94 -2.15 -7.39
CA ASP A 54 -13.33 -1.88 -8.70
C ASP A 54 -11.78 -1.89 -8.71
N VAL A 55 -11.14 -1.86 -7.54
CA VAL A 55 -9.68 -1.89 -7.40
C VAL A 55 -9.14 -3.29 -7.73
N SER A 56 -8.00 -3.38 -8.41
CA SER A 56 -7.35 -4.65 -8.77
C SER A 56 -6.11 -4.94 -7.93
N VAL A 57 -5.37 -3.91 -7.51
CA VAL A 57 -4.17 -4.02 -6.64
C VAL A 57 -4.17 -2.86 -5.65
N ILE A 58 -3.75 -3.12 -4.41
CA ILE A 58 -3.64 -2.09 -3.36
C ILE A 58 -2.18 -1.89 -3.01
N ILE A 59 -1.71 -0.64 -3.08
CA ILE A 59 -0.41 -0.19 -2.56
C ILE A 59 -0.65 0.48 -1.21
N ALA A 60 -0.16 -0.13 -0.14
CA ALA A 60 -0.29 0.34 1.24
C ALA A 60 1.03 0.93 1.73
N ILE A 61 1.01 2.20 2.14
CA ILE A 61 2.21 2.97 2.52
C ILE A 61 2.12 3.33 4.01
N ALA A 62 3.12 2.92 4.79
CA ALA A 62 3.16 3.19 6.22
C ALA A 62 4.58 3.13 6.80
N GLY A 63 4.83 3.97 7.82
CA GLY A 63 6.07 3.98 8.60
C GLY A 63 5.88 3.50 10.05
N LEU A 64 6.98 3.41 10.80
CA LEU A 64 7.03 3.00 12.21
C LEU A 64 6.44 1.60 12.43
N SER A 65 5.49 1.44 13.34
CA SER A 65 4.70 0.21 13.51
C SER A 65 3.72 0.06 12.34
N ALA A 66 4.23 -0.31 11.18
CA ALA A 66 3.55 -0.22 9.89
C ALA A 66 2.51 -1.35 9.65
N ALA A 67 1.43 -1.36 10.44
CA ALA A 67 0.39 -2.41 10.39
C ALA A 67 -0.59 -2.30 9.20
N LEU A 68 -0.65 -1.14 8.52
CA LEU A 68 -1.63 -0.87 7.47
C LEU A 68 -1.65 -1.93 6.34
N PRO A 69 -0.51 -2.34 5.75
CA PRO A 69 -0.53 -3.35 4.68
C PRO A 69 -1.08 -4.71 5.14
N GLY A 70 -0.67 -5.18 6.32
CA GLY A 70 -1.13 -6.46 6.87
C GLY A 70 -2.62 -6.45 7.23
N ILE A 71 -3.12 -5.34 7.78
CA ILE A 71 -4.55 -5.17 8.08
C ILE A 71 -5.38 -5.16 6.79
N ILE A 72 -4.94 -4.43 5.76
CA ILE A 72 -5.63 -4.45 4.46
C ILE A 72 -5.65 -5.87 3.90
N ALA A 73 -4.51 -6.57 3.87
CA ALA A 73 -4.40 -7.94 3.35
C ALA A 73 -5.29 -8.92 4.10
N SER A 74 -5.52 -8.72 5.40
CA SER A 74 -6.43 -9.57 6.18
C SER A 74 -7.92 -9.40 5.85
N LYS A 75 -8.27 -8.36 5.07
CA LYS A 75 -9.66 -7.96 4.78
C LYS A 75 -10.00 -7.98 3.30
N THR A 76 -9.09 -8.46 2.45
CA THR A 76 -9.28 -8.49 1.01
C THR A 76 -8.53 -9.65 0.36
N GLU A 77 -9.12 -10.23 -0.68
CA GLU A 77 -8.47 -11.24 -1.53
C GLU A 77 -7.59 -10.59 -2.62
N LYS A 78 -7.59 -9.25 -2.69
CA LYS A 78 -6.81 -8.50 -3.68
C LYS A 78 -5.32 -8.47 -3.28
N PRO A 79 -4.39 -8.51 -4.25
CA PRO A 79 -2.98 -8.33 -3.95
C PRO A 79 -2.69 -7.01 -3.23
N VAL A 80 -1.97 -7.10 -2.11
CA VAL A 80 -1.53 -5.94 -1.31
C VAL A 80 -0.02 -5.82 -1.38
N ILE A 81 0.44 -4.62 -1.77
CA ILE A 81 1.86 -4.26 -1.84
C ILE A 81 2.16 -3.30 -0.69
N GLY A 82 3.07 -3.69 0.21
CA GLY A 82 3.53 -2.86 1.31
C GLY A 82 4.74 -2.00 0.92
N VAL A 83 4.69 -0.70 1.20
CA VAL A 83 5.84 0.22 1.06
C VAL A 83 6.23 0.74 2.44
N PRO A 84 7.36 0.27 3.00
CA PRO A 84 7.86 0.79 4.27
C PRO A 84 8.32 2.23 4.10
N VAL A 85 7.88 3.13 4.98
CA VAL A 85 8.36 4.53 5.02
C VAL A 85 9.45 4.65 6.07
N SER A 86 10.54 5.35 5.72
CA SER A 86 11.64 5.58 6.65
C SER A 86 11.24 6.45 7.83
N GLY A 87 11.87 6.20 8.97
CA GLY A 87 11.66 6.88 10.25
C GLY A 87 12.93 6.87 11.09
N PRO A 88 12.83 7.00 12.42
CA PRO A 88 14.00 7.02 13.31
C PRO A 88 14.91 5.80 13.18
N LEU A 89 14.36 4.64 12.83
CA LEU A 89 15.09 3.39 12.61
C LEU A 89 15.37 3.11 11.13
N MET A 90 15.47 4.17 10.32
CA MET A 90 15.74 4.11 8.87
C MET A 90 14.74 3.23 8.10
N GLY A 91 13.54 3.02 8.65
CA GLY A 91 12.48 2.19 8.06
C GLY A 91 12.60 0.69 8.35
N MET A 92 13.57 0.24 9.16
CA MET A 92 13.69 -1.16 9.56
C MET A 92 12.50 -1.64 10.39
N ASP A 93 11.99 -0.77 11.27
CA ASP A 93 10.75 -0.98 12.01
C ASP A 93 9.56 -1.19 11.08
N ALA A 94 9.39 -0.30 10.11
CA ALA A 94 8.32 -0.39 9.12
C ALA A 94 8.45 -1.67 8.28
N LEU A 95 9.65 -1.97 7.79
CA LEU A 95 9.94 -3.14 6.97
C LEU A 95 9.58 -4.44 7.68
N LEU A 96 10.10 -4.64 8.89
CA LEU A 96 9.85 -5.84 9.68
C LEU A 96 8.37 -5.96 10.08
N SER A 97 7.69 -4.84 10.33
CA SER A 97 6.25 -4.82 10.65
C SER A 97 5.36 -5.34 9.52
N MET A 98 5.82 -5.27 8.25
CA MET A 98 5.00 -5.64 7.09
C MET A 98 5.47 -6.90 6.35
N VAL A 99 6.76 -7.25 6.40
CA VAL A 99 7.29 -8.41 5.64
C VAL A 99 7.12 -9.73 6.38
N GLN A 100 7.09 -9.71 7.72
CA GLN A 100 7.02 -10.91 8.55
C GLN A 100 5.57 -11.37 8.84
N MET A 101 4.70 -11.30 7.83
CA MET A 101 3.33 -11.80 7.98
C MET A 101 3.31 -13.32 8.20
N PRO A 102 2.48 -13.84 9.11
CA PRO A 102 2.32 -15.28 9.30
C PRO A 102 1.63 -15.92 8.08
N PRO A 103 1.71 -17.26 7.93
CA PRO A 103 1.01 -17.98 6.86
C PRO A 103 -0.49 -17.65 6.82
N GLY A 104 -1.02 -17.41 5.61
CA GLY A 104 -2.44 -17.17 5.36
C GLY A 104 -2.79 -15.73 4.94
N VAL A 105 -1.99 -14.73 5.29
CA VAL A 105 -2.26 -13.32 4.98
C VAL A 105 -1.03 -12.63 4.36
N PRO A 106 -0.74 -12.87 3.07
CA PRO A 106 0.49 -12.40 2.43
C PRO A 106 0.47 -10.90 2.13
N VAL A 107 1.64 -10.26 2.19
CA VAL A 107 1.89 -8.89 1.72
C VAL A 107 3.14 -8.90 0.83
N GLY A 108 3.04 -8.33 -0.37
CA GLY A 108 4.20 -8.13 -1.24
C GLY A 108 4.98 -6.88 -0.82
N VAL A 109 6.12 -7.02 -0.17
CA VAL A 109 6.87 -5.87 0.37
C VAL A 109 7.99 -5.44 -0.57
N VAL A 110 8.04 -4.15 -0.90
CA VAL A 110 9.13 -3.54 -1.67
C VAL A 110 10.15 -2.85 -0.75
N GLY A 111 11.22 -2.29 -1.33
CA GLY A 111 12.23 -1.55 -0.57
C GLY A 111 11.67 -0.32 0.15
N ILE A 112 12.38 0.11 1.20
CA ILE A 112 12.04 1.29 2.00
C ILE A 112 11.97 2.54 1.11
N ASP A 113 10.93 3.37 1.32
CA ASP A 113 10.56 4.57 0.56
C ASP A 113 10.36 4.38 -0.94
N ASN A 114 10.23 3.12 -1.40
CA ASN A 114 10.26 2.77 -2.81
C ASN A 114 8.85 2.63 -3.42
N GLY A 115 8.09 3.74 -3.40
CA GLY A 115 6.79 3.82 -4.06
C GLY A 115 6.85 3.54 -5.57
N LYS A 116 7.99 3.86 -6.22
CA LYS A 116 8.23 3.55 -7.64
C LYS A 116 8.15 2.05 -7.90
N ASN A 117 8.88 1.23 -7.14
CA ASN A 117 8.84 -0.22 -7.32
C ASN A 117 7.50 -0.82 -6.92
N ALA A 118 6.76 -0.21 -5.99
CA ALA A 118 5.42 -0.65 -5.65
C ALA A 118 4.48 -0.54 -6.85
N ALA A 119 4.51 0.59 -7.56
CA ALA A 119 3.74 0.77 -8.79
C ALA A 119 4.20 -0.18 -9.90
N LEU A 120 5.50 -0.32 -10.14
CA LEU A 120 6.02 -1.27 -11.14
C LEU A 120 5.64 -2.72 -10.84
N LEU A 121 5.62 -3.12 -9.56
CA LEU A 121 5.14 -4.44 -9.15
C LEU A 121 3.63 -4.58 -9.40
N ALA A 122 2.84 -3.53 -9.14
CA ALA A 122 1.42 -3.52 -9.48
C ALA A 122 1.20 -3.71 -10.99
N LEU A 123 1.97 -3.02 -11.86
CA LEU A 123 1.90 -3.20 -13.31
C LEU A 123 2.14 -4.67 -13.72
N ARG A 124 3.17 -5.30 -13.14
CA ARG A 124 3.49 -6.72 -13.39
C ARG A 124 2.36 -7.66 -12.96
N ILE A 125 1.73 -7.40 -11.81
CA ILE A 125 0.57 -8.17 -11.34
C ILE A 125 -0.61 -8.01 -12.32
N LEU A 126 -0.80 -6.80 -12.85
CA LEU A 126 -1.86 -6.48 -13.80
C LEU A 126 -1.56 -6.96 -15.23
N GLY A 127 -0.33 -7.41 -15.51
CA GLY A 127 0.10 -7.89 -16.83
C GLY A 127 0.25 -6.79 -17.88
N VAL A 128 0.58 -5.56 -17.45
CA VAL A 128 0.73 -4.37 -18.30
C VAL A 128 2.15 -3.79 -18.25
#